data_AF-A0A4U1FLZ7-F1
#
_entry.id   AF-A0A4U1FLZ7-F1
#
_cell.length_a   1.000
_cell.length_b   1.000
_cell.length_c   1.000
_cell.angle_alpha   90.00
_cell.angle_beta   90.00
_cell.angle_gamma   90.00
#
_symmetry.space_group_name_H-M   'P 1'
#
loop_
_entity.id
_entity.type
_entity.pdbx_description
1 polymer ?
#
loop_
_entity_poly.entity_id
_entity_poly.type
_entity_poly.pdbx_seq_one_letter_code
_entity_poly.pdbx_strand_id
1 'polypeptide(L)'
;DVIQNSKEVLSLLQGKNPAFKPVLAIIQAGDDNLMQEVNQNLAEEAGLNIAHICLPADSSEDEIIDEILKINEDTRIHGLALQISETSFSNKILNALKPEKDVDGVTDVNLGKLVRGDAHECFVSPVARAVIELLEKSGTSRQPFPVDIHVCRAVPSLGSRQVMCGAFGKPQGTVAWVRIGQIVMSIRTKLPNKEYAEFKFPGRQKIHISKKWGFTKFNADEYENMVVEKWLIPDSCGIKYIPNRVNLDGKKILVIGAHGSLEAALQCLFQRKGSMTMSSQWKTPQLQS
;
A
#
# COMPACT_ATOMS: atom_id res chain seq x y z
N ASP A 1 6.85 1.32 5.42
CA ASP A 1 6.88 -0.10 5.01
C ASP A 1 8.18 -0.43 4.28
N VAL A 2 8.21 -0.52 2.95
CA VAL A 2 9.35 -1.09 2.20
C VAL A 2 10.71 -0.50 2.59
N ILE A 3 10.86 0.82 2.58
CA ILE A 3 12.13 1.50 2.95
C ILE A 3 12.54 1.20 4.40
N GLN A 4 11.58 1.10 5.32
CA GLN A 4 11.84 0.76 6.73
C GLN A 4 12.31 -0.70 6.87
N ASN A 5 11.68 -1.63 6.15
CA ASN A 5 12.13 -3.02 6.10
C ASN A 5 13.55 -3.12 5.51
N SER A 6 13.87 -2.34 4.48
CA SER A 6 15.23 -2.27 3.91
C SER A 6 16.26 -1.74 4.91
N LYS A 7 15.93 -0.69 5.68
CA LYS A 7 16.77 -0.15 6.77
C LYS A 7 17.04 -1.20 7.85
N GLU A 8 16.02 -1.96 8.23
CA GLU A 8 16.14 -3.03 9.23
C GLU A 8 17.02 -4.19 8.73
N VAL A 9 16.82 -4.65 7.48
CA VAL A 9 17.67 -5.67 6.86
C VAL A 9 19.12 -5.20 6.70
N LEU A 10 19.33 -3.95 6.27
CA LEU A 10 20.67 -3.35 6.16
C LEU A 10 21.36 -3.28 7.53
N SER A 11 20.65 -2.87 8.57
CA SER A 11 21.16 -2.84 9.95
C SER A 11 21.55 -4.24 10.46
N LEU A 12 20.77 -5.27 10.11
CA LEU A 12 21.07 -6.67 10.46
C LEU A 12 22.28 -7.24 9.70
N LEU A 13 22.54 -6.76 8.48
CA LEU A 13 23.75 -7.11 7.72
C LEU A 13 24.98 -6.38 8.26
N GLN A 14 24.88 -5.08 8.55
CA GLN A 14 25.94 -4.27 9.14
C GLN A 14 26.30 -4.71 10.56
N GLY A 15 25.33 -5.19 11.34
CA GLY A 15 25.57 -5.82 12.64
C GLY A 15 26.37 -7.12 12.58
N LYS A 16 26.42 -7.79 11.41
CA LYS A 16 27.28 -8.97 11.16
C LYS A 16 28.62 -8.60 10.51
N ASN A 17 28.64 -7.56 9.67
CA ASN A 17 29.84 -7.05 9.03
C ASN A 17 29.79 -5.50 8.97
N PRO A 18 30.41 -4.80 9.94
CA PRO A 18 30.38 -3.33 9.99
C PRO A 18 31.05 -2.62 8.80
N ALA A 19 31.86 -3.34 8.00
CA ALA A 19 32.45 -2.81 6.77
C ALA A 19 31.52 -2.97 5.54
N PHE A 20 30.40 -3.70 5.67
CA PHE A 20 29.47 -3.92 4.57
C PHE A 20 28.68 -2.65 4.24
N LYS A 21 29.02 -2.05 3.09
CA LYS A 21 28.31 -0.92 2.50
C LYS A 21 27.85 -1.32 1.10
N PRO A 22 26.56 -1.71 0.92
CA PRO A 22 26.06 -2.04 -0.41
C PRO A 22 26.11 -0.80 -1.29
N VAL A 23 26.59 -0.97 -2.52
CA VAL A 23 26.63 0.06 -3.55
C VAL A 23 25.77 -0.39 -4.72
N LEU A 24 24.78 0.41 -5.08
CA LEU A 24 24.01 0.30 -6.31
C LEU A 24 24.67 1.20 -7.36
N ALA A 25 25.09 0.63 -8.49
CA ALA A 25 25.38 1.41 -9.68
C ALA A 25 24.10 1.71 -10.46
N ILE A 26 24.07 2.86 -11.12
CA ILE A 26 23.05 3.22 -12.10
C ILE A 26 23.80 3.74 -13.32
N ILE A 27 23.64 3.07 -14.46
CA ILE A 27 24.09 3.60 -15.77
C ILE A 27 22.88 4.26 -16.42
N GLN A 28 22.97 5.57 -16.67
CA GLN A 28 21.99 6.33 -17.45
C GLN A 28 22.57 6.62 -18.83
N ALA A 29 21.79 6.42 -19.89
CA ALA A 29 22.16 6.85 -21.25
C ALA A 29 20.97 7.56 -21.91
N GLY A 30 21.14 8.86 -22.17
CA GLY A 30 20.09 9.76 -22.65
C GLY A 30 19.56 10.75 -21.60
N ASP A 31 18.78 11.73 -22.07
CA ASP A 31 18.31 12.91 -21.31
C ASP A 31 17.13 12.65 -20.34
N ASP A 32 16.67 11.41 -20.17
CA ASP A 32 15.49 11.07 -19.36
C ASP A 32 15.77 11.08 -17.85
N ASN A 33 16.00 12.30 -17.33
CA ASN A 33 16.37 12.57 -15.94
C ASN A 33 15.21 12.34 -14.93
N LEU A 34 13.98 12.11 -15.40
CA LEU A 34 12.76 12.05 -14.56
C LEU A 34 12.79 10.94 -13.49
N MET A 35 13.48 9.82 -13.76
CA MET A 35 13.62 8.72 -12.80
C MET A 35 14.87 8.85 -11.92
N GLN A 36 15.83 9.71 -12.29
CA GLN A 36 17.13 9.83 -11.65
C GLN A 36 17.00 10.31 -10.20
N GLU A 37 16.35 11.46 -9.99
CA GLU A 37 16.16 12.04 -8.64
C GLU A 37 15.36 11.10 -7.73
N VAL A 38 14.34 10.42 -8.27
CA VAL A 38 13.49 9.50 -7.49
C VAL A 38 14.30 8.31 -7.00
N ASN A 39 15.06 7.67 -7.88
CA ASN A 39 15.91 6.52 -7.53
C ASN A 39 17.04 6.93 -6.57
N GLN A 40 17.65 8.11 -6.78
CA GLN A 40 18.70 8.63 -5.91
C GLN A 40 18.18 8.91 -4.49
N ASN A 41 17.11 9.70 -4.37
CA ASN A 41 16.52 10.01 -3.06
C ASN A 41 16.04 8.76 -2.31
N LEU A 42 15.45 7.77 -3.00
CA LEU A 42 14.95 6.54 -2.35
C LEU A 42 16.08 5.63 -1.86
N ALA A 43 17.18 5.50 -2.62
CA ALA A 43 18.31 4.68 -2.22
C ALA A 43 19.16 5.36 -1.13
N GLU A 44 19.33 6.68 -1.18
CA GLU A 44 19.91 7.45 -0.06
C GLU A 44 19.02 7.35 1.19
N GLU A 45 17.70 7.51 1.07
CA GLU A 45 16.80 7.35 2.22
C GLU A 45 16.92 5.95 2.83
N ALA A 46 17.06 4.90 2.01
CA ALA A 46 17.27 3.53 2.44
C ALA A 46 18.67 3.24 3.05
N GLY A 47 19.62 4.18 2.96
CA GLY A 47 20.99 4.02 3.47
C GLY A 47 21.94 3.25 2.53
N LEU A 48 21.62 3.17 1.24
CA LEU A 48 22.46 2.56 0.22
C LEU A 48 23.44 3.60 -0.35
N ASN A 49 24.66 3.18 -0.67
CA ASN A 49 25.56 4.00 -1.49
C ASN A 49 25.13 3.92 -2.96
N ILE A 50 25.29 5.02 -3.70
CA ILE A 50 24.95 5.09 -5.13
C ILE A 50 26.18 5.49 -5.94
N ALA A 51 26.41 4.81 -7.06
CA ALA A 51 27.37 5.21 -8.09
C ALA A 51 26.60 5.52 -9.38
N HIS A 52 26.40 6.81 -9.68
CA HIS A 52 25.70 7.22 -10.90
C HIS A 52 26.69 7.48 -12.04
N ILE A 53 26.39 6.94 -13.21
CA ILE A 53 27.25 7.00 -14.41
C ILE A 53 26.38 7.48 -15.56
N CYS A 54 26.52 8.77 -15.91
CA CYS A 54 25.85 9.37 -17.06
C CYS A 54 26.69 9.15 -18.31
N LEU A 55 26.16 8.41 -19.28
CA LEU A 55 26.70 8.28 -20.63
C LEU A 55 26.00 9.30 -21.57
N PRO A 56 26.72 9.85 -22.56
CA PRO A 56 26.13 10.69 -23.61
C PRO A 56 24.89 10.08 -24.28
N ALA A 57 23.98 10.93 -24.77
CA ALA A 57 22.76 10.50 -25.47
C ALA A 57 23.04 9.84 -26.84
N ASP A 58 24.23 10.06 -27.39
CA ASP A 58 24.74 9.48 -28.64
C ASP A 58 25.72 8.30 -28.43
N SER A 59 25.94 7.85 -27.19
CA SER A 59 26.81 6.71 -26.89
C SER A 59 26.38 5.42 -27.59
N SER A 60 27.37 4.68 -28.10
CA SER A 60 27.15 3.42 -28.81
C SER A 60 26.77 2.25 -27.89
N GLU A 61 26.21 1.20 -28.49
CA GLU A 61 25.94 -0.08 -27.82
C GLU A 61 27.19 -0.66 -27.15
N ASP A 62 28.34 -0.56 -27.82
CA ASP A 62 29.61 -1.09 -27.32
C ASP A 62 30.17 -0.26 -26.14
N GLU A 63 30.01 1.07 -26.12
CA GLU A 63 30.37 1.92 -24.97
C GLU A 63 29.56 1.58 -23.71
N ILE A 64 28.25 1.34 -23.87
CA ILE A 64 27.37 0.93 -22.77
C ILE A 64 27.80 -0.45 -22.24
N ILE A 65 28.12 -1.40 -23.14
CA ILE A 65 28.63 -2.73 -22.78
C ILE A 65 29.96 -2.64 -22.04
N ASP A 66 30.91 -1.83 -22.52
CA ASP A 66 32.22 -1.63 -21.87
C ASP A 66 32.07 -1.06 -20.44
N GLU A 67 31.10 -0.18 -20.20
CA GLU A 67 30.82 0.30 -18.84
C GLU A 67 30.18 -0.79 -17.97
N ILE A 68 29.20 -1.54 -18.49
CA ILE A 68 28.64 -2.72 -17.79
C ILE A 68 29.73 -3.73 -17.42
N LEU A 69 30.71 -3.97 -18.30
CA LEU A 69 31.84 -4.87 -18.04
C LEU A 69 32.77 -4.36 -16.93
N LYS A 70 33.03 -3.05 -16.83
CA LYS A 70 33.77 -2.47 -15.68
C LYS A 70 33.01 -2.69 -14.36
N ILE A 71 31.69 -2.44 -14.38
CA ILE A 71 30.81 -2.60 -13.20
C ILE A 71 30.67 -4.07 -12.80
N ASN A 72 30.72 -5.01 -13.74
CA ASN A 72 30.73 -6.45 -13.48
C ASN A 72 31.94 -6.91 -12.67
N GLU A 73 33.12 -6.33 -12.88
CA GLU A 73 34.35 -6.69 -12.16
C GLU A 73 34.59 -5.90 -10.87
N ASP A 74 33.98 -4.73 -10.68
CA ASP A 74 34.11 -3.98 -9.43
C ASP A 74 33.41 -4.71 -8.26
N THR A 75 34.21 -5.32 -7.39
CA THR A 75 33.74 -6.05 -6.20
C THR A 75 33.13 -5.15 -5.13
N ARG A 76 33.26 -3.82 -5.24
CA ARG A 76 32.59 -2.85 -4.36
C ARG A 76 31.13 -2.61 -4.79
N ILE A 77 30.77 -2.94 -6.02
CA ILE A 77 29.44 -2.71 -6.59
C ILE A 77 28.64 -4.00 -6.55
N HIS A 78 27.49 -3.93 -5.88
CA HIS A 78 26.68 -5.09 -5.48
C HIS A 78 25.48 -5.32 -6.40
N GLY A 79 25.10 -4.29 -7.17
CA GLY A 79 24.03 -4.35 -8.17
C GLY A 79 24.15 -3.19 -9.15
N LEU A 80 23.55 -3.34 -10.33
CA LEU A 80 23.48 -2.34 -11.39
C LEU A 80 22.04 -2.25 -11.90
N ALA A 81 21.49 -1.03 -11.93
CA ALA A 81 20.26 -0.71 -12.65
C ALA A 81 20.60 0.01 -13.98
N LEU A 82 19.76 -0.19 -15.00
CA LEU A 82 19.98 0.36 -16.36
C LEU A 82 18.87 1.35 -16.74
N GLN A 83 19.19 2.65 -16.73
CA GLN A 83 18.30 3.75 -17.11
C GLN A 83 18.61 4.22 -18.54
N ILE A 84 18.32 3.35 -19.51
CA ILE A 84 18.58 3.54 -20.94
C ILE A 84 17.24 3.66 -21.68
N SER A 85 17.16 4.44 -22.77
CA SER A 85 15.96 4.47 -23.62
C SER A 85 15.56 3.07 -24.13
N GLU A 86 14.26 2.76 -24.15
CA GLU A 86 13.73 1.51 -24.75
C GLU A 86 14.17 1.33 -26.21
N THR A 87 14.43 2.42 -26.95
CA THR A 87 14.93 2.36 -28.33
C THR A 87 16.34 1.80 -28.47
N SER A 88 17.11 1.82 -27.38
CA SER A 88 18.52 1.43 -27.32
C SER A 88 18.73 0.17 -26.46
N PHE A 89 17.69 -0.37 -25.83
CA PHE A 89 17.74 -1.63 -25.08
C PHE A 89 17.88 -2.82 -26.03
N SER A 90 19.06 -3.44 -26.07
CA SER A 90 19.31 -4.67 -26.85
C SER A 90 19.61 -5.87 -25.96
N ASN A 91 19.35 -7.07 -26.46
CA ASN A 91 19.70 -8.32 -25.76
C ASN A 91 21.21 -8.49 -25.53
N LYS A 92 22.09 -7.77 -26.25
CA LYS A 92 23.53 -7.74 -25.95
C LYS A 92 23.81 -6.95 -24.69
N ILE A 93 23.27 -5.72 -24.58
CA ILE A 93 23.41 -4.85 -23.40
C ILE A 93 22.85 -5.57 -22.17
N LEU A 94 21.66 -6.17 -22.29
CA LEU A 94 21.04 -6.96 -21.23
C LEU A 94 21.94 -8.09 -20.74
N ASN A 95 22.41 -8.96 -21.64
CA ASN A 95 23.19 -10.15 -21.25
C ASN A 95 24.70 -9.88 -21.08
N ALA A 96 25.16 -8.64 -21.27
CA ALA A 96 26.48 -8.20 -20.81
C ALA A 96 26.52 -8.09 -19.27
N LEU A 97 25.39 -7.83 -18.61
CA LEU A 97 25.31 -7.73 -17.14
C LEU A 97 25.34 -9.11 -16.48
N LYS A 98 26.23 -9.29 -15.50
CA LYS A 98 26.27 -10.49 -14.64
C LYS A 98 24.93 -10.67 -13.91
N PRO A 99 24.26 -11.84 -14.00
CA PRO A 99 22.96 -12.09 -13.36
C PRO A 99 22.95 -11.88 -11.83
N GLU A 100 24.11 -11.92 -11.19
CA GLU A 100 24.30 -11.67 -9.76
C GLU A 100 24.22 -10.18 -9.39
N LYS A 101 24.32 -9.27 -10.37
CA LYS A 101 24.22 -7.81 -10.20
C LYS A 101 22.98 -7.19 -10.89
N ASP A 102 22.26 -7.96 -11.69
CA ASP A 102 21.03 -7.58 -12.40
C ASP A 102 19.84 -7.35 -11.43
N VAL A 103 19.77 -6.18 -10.78
CA VAL A 103 18.72 -5.90 -9.77
C VAL A 103 17.33 -5.76 -10.38
N ASP A 104 17.26 -5.38 -11.67
CA ASP A 104 16.01 -5.22 -12.41
C ASP A 104 15.48 -6.56 -12.98
N GLY A 105 16.24 -7.66 -12.86
CA GLY A 105 15.85 -8.98 -13.33
C GLY A 105 15.62 -9.03 -14.85
N VAL A 106 16.38 -8.25 -15.61
CA VAL A 106 16.21 -8.05 -17.06
C VAL A 106 17.09 -8.95 -17.93
N THR A 107 18.09 -9.64 -17.35
CA THR A 107 18.90 -10.65 -18.06
C THR A 107 18.06 -11.87 -18.46
N ASP A 108 18.38 -12.52 -19.59
CA ASP A 108 17.71 -13.75 -20.01
C ASP A 108 17.92 -14.89 -18.99
N VAL A 109 19.00 -14.83 -18.20
CA VAL A 109 19.28 -15.79 -17.11
C VAL A 109 18.31 -15.62 -15.94
N ASN A 110 18.11 -14.40 -15.44
CA ASN A 110 17.18 -14.17 -14.32
C ASN A 110 15.72 -14.32 -14.78
N LEU A 111 15.38 -13.86 -15.98
CA LEU A 111 14.06 -14.08 -16.57
C LEU A 111 13.78 -15.57 -16.78
N GLY A 112 14.78 -16.33 -17.28
CA GLY A 112 14.69 -17.78 -17.45
C GLY A 112 14.47 -18.53 -16.13
N LYS A 113 15.25 -18.22 -15.09
CA LYS A 113 15.03 -18.73 -13.72
C LYS A 113 13.62 -18.42 -13.22
N LEU A 114 13.18 -17.15 -13.34
CA LEU A 114 11.84 -16.71 -12.96
C LEU A 114 10.75 -17.49 -13.70
N VAL A 115 10.92 -17.79 -14.99
CA VAL A 115 9.96 -18.60 -15.76
C VAL A 115 9.93 -20.05 -15.30
N ARG A 116 11.08 -20.72 -15.13
CA ARG A 116 11.16 -22.16 -14.78
C ARG A 116 10.52 -22.50 -13.44
N GLY A 117 10.84 -21.74 -12.40
CA GLY A 117 10.49 -22.08 -11.02
C GLY A 117 11.21 -21.19 -10.02
N ASP A 118 12.46 -20.89 -10.35
CA ASP A 118 13.58 -20.60 -9.47
C ASP A 118 13.62 -19.13 -8.99
N ALA A 119 12.45 -18.54 -8.72
CA ALA A 119 12.25 -17.16 -8.30
C ALA A 119 12.81 -16.81 -6.90
N HIS A 120 13.62 -17.71 -6.33
CA HIS A 120 14.42 -17.54 -5.12
C HIS A 120 15.93 -17.53 -5.40
N GLU A 121 16.35 -17.88 -6.62
CA GLU A 121 17.73 -17.87 -7.11
C GLU A 121 17.98 -16.77 -8.16
N CYS A 122 17.00 -15.90 -8.39
CA CYS A 122 17.04 -14.82 -9.39
C CYS A 122 16.51 -13.50 -8.83
N PHE A 123 16.93 -12.41 -9.46
CA PHE A 123 16.23 -11.14 -9.34
C PHE A 123 14.93 -11.16 -10.15
N VAL A 124 13.99 -10.30 -9.77
CA VAL A 124 12.65 -10.21 -10.35
C VAL A 124 12.30 -8.74 -10.41
N SER A 125 11.96 -8.24 -11.60
CA SER A 125 11.70 -6.82 -11.86
C SER A 125 10.97 -6.11 -10.71
N PRO A 126 11.57 -5.06 -10.12
CA PRO A 126 10.95 -4.27 -9.06
C PRO A 126 9.56 -3.76 -9.45
N VAL A 127 9.38 -3.37 -10.72
CA VAL A 127 8.09 -2.94 -11.28
C VAL A 127 7.08 -4.09 -11.28
N ALA A 128 7.44 -5.26 -11.81
CA ALA A 128 6.54 -6.42 -11.82
C ALA A 128 6.15 -6.87 -10.40
N ARG A 129 7.13 -6.87 -9.48
CA ARG A 129 6.93 -7.20 -8.07
C ARG A 129 6.05 -6.18 -7.35
N ALA A 130 6.23 -4.89 -7.62
CA ALA A 130 5.39 -3.82 -7.10
C ALA A 130 3.95 -3.91 -7.62
N VAL A 131 3.74 -4.25 -8.91
CA VAL A 131 2.39 -4.48 -9.46
C VAL A 131 1.68 -5.62 -8.73
N ILE A 132 2.36 -6.75 -8.49
CA ILE A 132 1.79 -7.86 -7.70
C ILE A 132 1.50 -7.44 -6.26
N GLU A 133 2.41 -6.73 -5.59
CA GLU A 133 2.21 -6.29 -4.21
C GLU A 133 1.07 -5.26 -4.09
N LEU A 134 0.95 -4.33 -5.04
CA LEU A 134 -0.15 -3.36 -5.12
C LEU A 134 -1.48 -4.05 -5.40
N LEU A 135 -1.53 -5.06 -6.26
CA LEU A 135 -2.74 -5.85 -6.50
C LEU A 135 -3.14 -6.68 -5.28
N GLU A 136 -2.18 -7.27 -4.55
CA GLU A 136 -2.48 -7.93 -3.27
C GLU A 136 -2.90 -6.95 -2.16
N LYS A 137 -2.42 -5.70 -2.17
CA LYS A 137 -2.80 -4.65 -1.20
C LYS A 137 -4.11 -3.93 -1.53
N SER A 138 -4.50 -3.86 -2.81
CA SER A 138 -5.61 -3.01 -3.27
C SER A 138 -7.01 -3.63 -3.17
N GLY A 139 -7.15 -4.86 -2.63
CA GLY A 139 -8.45 -5.50 -2.48
C GLY A 139 -9.38 -4.72 -1.57
N THR A 140 -10.44 -4.20 -2.21
CA THR A 140 -10.83 -2.84 -1.96
C THR A 140 -11.90 -2.73 -0.88
N SER A 141 -11.62 -1.97 0.19
CA SER A 141 -12.69 -1.42 1.02
C SER A 141 -12.82 0.08 0.83
N ARG A 142 -14.07 0.51 0.60
CA ARG A 142 -14.51 1.81 1.07
C ARG A 142 -15.06 1.62 2.50
N GLN A 143 -14.16 1.53 3.50
CA GLN A 143 -14.23 1.87 4.95
C GLN A 143 -15.60 2.25 5.59
N PRO A 144 -15.79 2.31 6.93
CA PRO A 144 -15.53 1.36 8.04
C PRO A 144 -16.85 1.06 8.82
N PHE A 145 -16.85 0.24 9.90
CA PHE A 145 -18.07 -0.38 10.49
C PHE A 145 -19.09 0.49 11.30
N PRO A 146 -19.63 0.30 12.53
CA PRO A 146 -20.97 0.87 12.84
C PRO A 146 -20.97 1.82 14.11
N VAL A 147 -22.04 2.51 14.63
CA VAL A 147 -22.07 3.77 15.51
C VAL A 147 -22.78 3.68 16.91
N ASP A 148 -22.62 4.62 17.85
CA ASP A 148 -23.16 4.61 19.24
C ASP A 148 -24.70 4.59 19.46
N ILE A 149 -25.09 4.55 20.76
CA ILE A 149 -26.43 4.90 21.26
C ILE A 149 -26.46 6.40 21.61
N HIS A 150 -27.43 7.13 21.05
CA HIS A 150 -27.61 8.56 21.31
C HIS A 150 -28.64 8.80 22.42
N VAL A 151 -28.28 9.54 23.48
CA VAL A 151 -29.20 9.84 24.59
C VAL A 151 -29.02 11.25 25.12
N CYS A 152 -30.11 12.02 25.05
CA CYS A 152 -30.60 13.00 26.05
C CYS A 152 -31.46 14.06 25.35
N ARG A 153 -32.77 13.79 25.21
CA ARG A 153 -33.76 14.82 24.84
C ARG A 153 -34.36 15.40 26.12
N ALA A 154 -33.98 16.62 26.49
CA ALA A 154 -34.71 17.33 27.54
C ALA A 154 -36.15 17.60 27.08
N VAL A 155 -37.13 17.14 27.85
CA VAL A 155 -38.55 17.50 27.66
C VAL A 155 -38.96 18.42 28.81
N PRO A 156 -39.26 19.71 28.56
CA PRO A 156 -39.87 20.55 29.57
C PRO A 156 -41.29 20.03 29.86
N SER A 157 -41.59 19.77 31.12
CA SER A 157 -42.97 19.81 31.61
C SER A 157 -43.51 21.23 31.40
N LEU A 158 -44.75 21.37 30.92
CA LEU A 158 -45.39 22.69 30.82
C LEU A 158 -45.45 23.34 32.22
N GLY A 159 -44.75 24.44 32.41
CA GLY A 159 -44.74 25.18 33.68
C GLY A 159 -43.58 26.17 33.78
N SER A 160 -43.88 27.34 34.35
CA SER A 160 -42.98 28.32 35.00
C SER A 160 -41.60 28.64 34.38
N ARG A 161 -41.45 29.91 33.96
CA ARG A 161 -40.16 30.60 33.98
C ARG A 161 -39.64 30.70 35.42
N GLN A 162 -38.71 29.86 35.84
CA GLN A 162 -37.83 30.16 36.99
C GLN A 162 -36.56 29.31 36.98
N VAL A 163 -35.39 29.97 37.09
CA VAL A 163 -34.11 29.27 37.27
C VAL A 163 -33.97 28.90 38.74
N MET A 164 -34.43 27.71 39.11
CA MET A 164 -34.25 27.17 40.47
C MET A 164 -32.77 26.81 40.71
N CYS A 165 -32.00 27.76 41.24
CA CYS A 165 -30.66 27.54 41.78
C CYS A 165 -30.67 26.55 42.95
N GLY A 166 -29.54 25.89 43.22
CA GLY A 166 -29.32 25.12 44.46
C GLY A 166 -29.68 23.63 44.46
N ALA A 167 -30.24 23.07 43.38
CA ALA A 167 -30.49 21.63 43.29
C ALA A 167 -29.22 20.83 42.91
N PHE A 168 -28.95 19.75 43.64
CA PHE A 168 -27.80 18.85 43.44
C PHE A 168 -27.80 18.26 42.02
N GLY A 169 -26.63 18.21 41.37
CA GLY A 169 -26.49 17.68 40.01
C GLY A 169 -26.85 18.65 38.87
N LYS A 170 -27.21 19.92 39.15
CA LYS A 170 -27.31 20.96 38.11
C LYS A 170 -25.92 21.53 37.76
N PRO A 171 -25.63 21.84 36.48
CA PRO A 171 -24.37 22.48 36.10
C PRO A 171 -24.27 23.88 36.69
N GLN A 172 -23.09 24.24 37.20
CA GLN A 172 -22.74 25.60 37.60
C GLN A 172 -21.85 26.23 36.53
N GLY A 173 -22.15 27.46 36.11
CA GLY A 173 -21.44 28.17 35.04
C GLY A 173 -22.22 28.23 33.71
N THR A 174 -21.52 28.55 32.63
CA THR A 174 -22.10 28.76 31.29
C THR A 174 -22.67 27.45 30.71
N VAL A 175 -23.93 27.47 30.30
CA VAL A 175 -24.60 26.32 29.66
C VAL A 175 -24.79 26.54 28.17
N ALA A 176 -24.62 25.47 27.37
CA ALA A 176 -24.90 25.50 25.95
C ALA A 176 -26.42 25.51 25.68
N TRP A 177 -26.87 26.39 24.79
CA TRP A 177 -28.27 26.39 24.33
C TRP A 177 -28.51 25.26 23.32
N VAL A 178 -29.35 24.30 23.69
CA VAL A 178 -29.72 23.13 22.87
C VAL A 178 -31.15 23.31 22.35
N ARG A 179 -31.38 23.07 21.05
CA ARG A 179 -32.72 23.11 20.46
C ARG A 179 -33.52 21.86 20.82
N ILE A 180 -34.84 21.98 20.99
CA ILE A 180 -35.70 20.83 21.28
C ILE A 180 -35.61 19.80 20.14
N GLY A 181 -35.15 18.60 20.45
CA GLY A 181 -34.93 17.52 19.48
C GLY A 181 -33.50 17.39 18.95
N GLN A 182 -32.61 18.32 19.28
CA GLN A 182 -31.16 18.18 19.06
C GLN A 182 -30.58 17.11 19.99
N ILE A 183 -29.65 16.30 19.48
CA ILE A 183 -28.94 15.28 20.27
C ILE A 183 -27.83 15.95 21.09
N VAL A 184 -27.76 15.64 22.39
CA VAL A 184 -26.79 16.22 23.33
C VAL A 184 -25.54 15.34 23.50
N MET A 185 -25.71 14.01 23.59
CA MET A 185 -24.60 13.09 23.88
C MET A 185 -24.75 11.74 23.17
N SER A 186 -23.61 11.09 22.93
CA SER A 186 -23.47 9.73 22.39
C SER A 186 -22.73 8.84 23.38
N ILE A 187 -23.15 7.59 23.53
CA ILE A 187 -22.62 6.64 24.51
C ILE A 187 -22.55 5.24 23.90
N ARG A 188 -21.40 4.56 24.00
CA ARG A 188 -21.29 3.12 23.74
C ARG A 188 -21.80 2.33 24.94
N THR A 189 -22.73 1.42 24.74
CA THR A 189 -23.00 0.31 25.67
C THR A 189 -23.61 -0.88 24.93
N LYS A 190 -23.62 -2.06 25.56
CA LYS A 190 -24.26 -3.27 25.00
C LYS A 190 -25.78 -3.12 25.05
N LEU A 191 -26.51 -3.75 24.12
CA LEU A 191 -27.98 -3.71 24.05
C LEU A 191 -28.70 -4.00 25.39
N PRO A 192 -28.32 -5.03 26.19
CA PRO A 192 -28.95 -5.29 27.50
C PRO A 192 -28.75 -4.15 28.52
N ASN A 193 -27.70 -3.34 28.33
CA ASN A 193 -27.33 -2.28 29.27
C ASN A 193 -27.95 -0.92 28.90
N LYS A 194 -28.87 -0.88 27.92
CA LYS A 194 -29.53 0.33 27.42
C LYS A 194 -30.22 1.13 28.53
N GLU A 195 -30.96 0.47 29.40
CA GLU A 195 -31.82 1.13 30.41
C GLU A 195 -30.99 1.88 31.46
N TYR A 196 -29.83 1.34 31.83
CA TYR A 196 -28.85 2.00 32.70
C TYR A 196 -28.27 3.31 32.13
N ALA A 197 -28.46 3.59 30.83
CA ALA A 197 -28.09 4.88 30.25
C ALA A 197 -29.08 6.00 30.58
N GLU A 198 -30.37 5.69 30.81
CA GLU A 198 -31.40 6.70 31.10
C GLU A 198 -31.17 7.38 32.46
N PHE A 199 -30.54 6.70 33.42
CA PHE A 199 -30.32 7.23 34.76
C PHE A 199 -29.12 8.17 34.91
N LYS A 200 -28.36 8.45 33.83
CA LYS A 200 -27.15 9.28 33.91
C LYS A 200 -27.38 10.80 34.05
N PHE A 201 -28.58 11.30 33.75
CA PHE A 201 -28.91 12.73 33.86
C PHE A 201 -30.34 12.95 34.39
N PRO A 202 -30.57 13.96 35.26
CA PRO A 202 -31.90 14.21 35.82
C PRO A 202 -32.86 14.80 34.78
N GLY A 203 -34.03 14.17 34.62
CA GLY A 203 -35.14 14.65 33.79
C GLY A 203 -35.74 13.58 32.87
N ARG A 204 -36.85 13.91 32.20
CA ARG A 204 -37.39 13.03 31.14
C ARG A 204 -36.47 13.08 29.92
N GLN A 205 -35.91 11.92 29.56
CA GLN A 205 -35.05 11.73 28.40
C GLN A 205 -35.79 10.98 27.28
N LYS A 206 -35.09 10.72 26.16
CA LYS A 206 -35.48 9.74 25.15
C LYS A 206 -34.22 9.12 24.55
N ILE A 207 -34.09 7.79 24.63
CA ILE A 207 -33.03 7.04 23.93
C ILE A 207 -33.34 6.97 22.44
N HIS A 208 -32.30 7.16 21.62
CA HIS A 208 -32.28 6.85 20.20
C HIS A 208 -31.15 5.85 19.92
N ILE A 209 -31.53 4.62 19.55
CA ILE A 209 -30.59 3.58 19.12
C ILE A 209 -30.23 3.85 17.65
N SER A 210 -28.96 3.81 17.30
CA SER A 210 -28.52 3.93 15.90
C SER A 210 -28.74 2.62 15.13
N LYS A 211 -28.86 2.68 13.80
CA LYS A 211 -28.91 1.47 12.91
C LYS A 211 -27.53 0.84 12.68
N LYS A 212 -26.55 1.35 13.41
CA LYS A 212 -25.14 1.02 13.44
C LYS A 212 -24.80 0.83 14.95
N TRP A 213 -23.88 -0.05 15.39
CA TRP A 213 -23.34 -0.17 16.76
C TRP A 213 -21.79 0.04 16.81
N GLY A 214 -21.23 1.07 17.48
CA GLY A 214 -19.77 1.38 17.49
C GLY A 214 -19.39 2.89 17.40
N PHE A 215 -18.60 3.32 16.40
CA PHE A 215 -18.39 4.72 15.94
C PHE A 215 -18.19 4.99 14.41
N THR A 216 -18.39 4.04 13.48
CA THR A 216 -17.95 4.11 12.05
C THR A 216 -19.11 4.18 11.00
N LYS A 217 -18.97 3.91 9.69
CA LYS A 217 -20.03 4.22 8.67
C LYS A 217 -21.07 3.14 8.29
N PHE A 218 -20.78 1.85 8.24
CA PHE A 218 -21.70 0.78 7.78
C PHE A 218 -22.82 0.46 8.82
N ASN A 219 -23.79 -0.40 8.48
CA ASN A 219 -24.90 -0.83 9.36
C ASN A 219 -24.54 -2.05 10.24
N ALA A 220 -25.45 -2.42 11.16
CA ALA A 220 -25.26 -3.56 12.06
C ALA A 220 -25.24 -4.91 11.31
N ASP A 221 -26.25 -5.19 10.49
CA ASP A 221 -26.40 -6.48 9.79
C ASP A 221 -25.27 -6.72 8.76
N GLU A 222 -24.73 -5.64 8.20
CA GLU A 222 -23.56 -5.65 7.31
C GLU A 222 -22.28 -6.09 8.07
N TYR A 223 -22.18 -5.82 9.37
CA TYR A 223 -20.97 -6.06 10.18
C TYR A 223 -20.75 -7.53 10.44
N GLU A 224 -21.79 -8.23 10.86
CA GLU A 224 -21.71 -9.64 11.23
C GLU A 224 -21.31 -10.49 10.02
N ASN A 225 -21.86 -10.18 8.83
CA ASN A 225 -21.45 -10.77 7.56
C ASN A 225 -19.97 -10.50 7.23
N MET A 226 -19.49 -9.24 7.29
CA MET A 226 -18.10 -8.93 6.95
C MET A 226 -17.07 -9.39 8.01
N VAL A 227 -17.49 -9.70 9.24
CA VAL A 227 -16.68 -10.42 10.24
C VAL A 227 -16.65 -11.92 9.95
N VAL A 228 -17.78 -12.54 9.61
CA VAL A 228 -17.86 -13.97 9.22
C VAL A 228 -17.00 -14.25 7.98
N GLU A 229 -17.06 -13.38 6.97
CA GLU A 229 -16.23 -13.43 5.76
C GLU A 229 -14.76 -13.00 5.99
N LYS A 230 -14.37 -12.64 7.22
CA LYS A 230 -13.00 -12.25 7.62
C LYS A 230 -12.42 -11.01 6.92
N TRP A 231 -13.24 -10.07 6.46
CA TRP A 231 -12.74 -8.75 6.01
C TRP A 231 -12.28 -7.88 7.19
N LEU A 232 -12.63 -8.27 8.42
CA LEU A 232 -12.51 -7.46 9.63
C LEU A 232 -12.05 -8.32 10.82
N ILE A 233 -11.18 -7.76 11.65
CA ILE A 233 -10.88 -8.27 12.99
C ILE A 233 -11.39 -7.22 14.00
N PRO A 234 -12.26 -7.59 14.97
CA PRO A 234 -12.61 -6.71 16.08
C PRO A 234 -11.36 -6.38 16.91
N ASP A 235 -11.08 -5.10 17.12
CA ASP A 235 -9.89 -4.64 17.86
C ASP A 235 -10.28 -3.70 18.99
N SER A 236 -10.71 -4.29 20.12
CA SER A 236 -11.02 -3.62 21.38
C SER A 236 -12.08 -2.50 21.27
N CYS A 237 -11.66 -1.28 20.93
CA CYS A 237 -12.51 -0.09 20.75
C CYS A 237 -12.62 0.36 19.28
N GLY A 238 -11.95 -0.34 18.37
CA GLY A 238 -11.94 -0.13 16.93
C GLY A 238 -12.06 -1.45 16.16
N ILE A 239 -11.73 -1.42 14.88
CA ILE A 239 -11.87 -2.56 13.96
C ILE A 239 -10.70 -2.52 12.99
N LYS A 240 -9.92 -3.60 12.95
CA LYS A 240 -8.78 -3.74 12.03
C LYS A 240 -9.29 -4.34 10.73
N TYR A 241 -9.32 -3.54 9.67
CA TYR A 241 -9.59 -4.06 8.32
C TYR A 241 -8.45 -5.00 7.91
N ILE A 242 -8.78 -6.21 7.48
CA ILE A 242 -7.80 -7.05 6.79
C ILE A 242 -7.76 -6.53 5.35
N PRO A 243 -6.61 -6.08 4.82
CA PRO A 243 -6.48 -5.81 3.39
C PRO A 243 -6.78 -7.12 2.66
N ASN A 244 -7.96 -7.18 2.03
CA ASN A 244 -8.40 -8.37 1.32
C ASN A 244 -7.38 -8.62 0.21
N ARG A 245 -6.64 -9.73 0.25
CA ARG A 245 -5.72 -10.03 -0.85
C ARG A 245 -6.57 -10.39 -2.05
N VAL A 246 -6.45 -9.62 -3.13
CA VAL A 246 -7.16 -9.92 -4.37
C VAL A 246 -6.71 -11.30 -4.83
N ASN A 247 -7.56 -12.31 -4.66
CA ASN A 247 -7.27 -13.62 -5.24
C ASN A 247 -7.22 -13.45 -6.76
N LEU A 248 -6.11 -13.87 -7.36
CA LEU A 248 -5.84 -13.75 -8.80
C LEU A 248 -6.19 -15.05 -9.54
N ASP A 249 -6.49 -16.12 -8.81
CA ASP A 249 -6.85 -17.43 -9.34
C ASP A 249 -8.12 -17.37 -10.19
N GLY A 250 -8.10 -18.07 -11.34
CA GLY A 250 -9.16 -18.09 -12.34
C GLY A 250 -9.41 -16.77 -13.09
N LYS A 251 -8.71 -15.67 -12.77
CA LYS A 251 -8.95 -14.36 -13.40
C LYS A 251 -8.26 -14.21 -14.74
N LYS A 252 -8.87 -13.44 -15.65
CA LYS A 252 -8.25 -12.99 -16.90
C LYS A 252 -7.60 -11.61 -16.68
N ILE A 253 -6.33 -11.49 -17.02
CA ILE A 253 -5.54 -10.26 -16.88
C ILE A 253 -4.98 -9.88 -18.25
N LEU A 254 -5.19 -8.63 -18.67
CA LEU A 254 -4.64 -8.06 -19.90
C LEU A 254 -3.52 -7.08 -19.53
N VAL A 255 -2.29 -7.39 -19.92
CA VAL A 255 -1.11 -6.53 -19.76
C VAL A 255 -1.02 -5.60 -20.96
N ILE A 256 -1.24 -4.30 -20.78
CA ILE A 256 -1.21 -3.32 -21.87
C ILE A 256 0.10 -2.52 -21.80
N GLY A 257 0.90 -2.59 -22.86
CA GLY A 257 2.05 -1.70 -23.08
C GLY A 257 3.24 -1.87 -22.14
N ALA A 258 3.36 -2.99 -21.44
CA ALA A 258 4.67 -3.49 -21.00
C ALA A 258 5.21 -4.42 -22.08
N HIS A 259 6.53 -4.41 -22.31
CA HIS A 259 7.21 -5.22 -23.33
C HIS A 259 8.44 -5.95 -22.77
N GLY A 260 8.98 -6.89 -23.55
CA GLY A 260 10.22 -7.60 -23.23
C GLY A 260 10.21 -8.35 -21.89
N SER A 261 11.29 -8.20 -21.13
CA SER A 261 11.49 -8.86 -19.83
C SER A 261 10.44 -8.47 -18.78
N LEU A 262 9.98 -7.22 -18.77
CA LEU A 262 8.91 -6.76 -17.87
C LEU A 262 7.56 -7.43 -18.19
N GLU A 263 7.21 -7.55 -19.47
CA GLU A 263 5.99 -8.23 -19.91
C GLU A 263 6.02 -9.71 -19.51
N ALA A 264 7.12 -10.41 -19.81
CA ALA A 264 7.30 -11.81 -19.47
C ALA A 264 7.32 -12.06 -17.95
N ALA A 265 7.95 -11.19 -17.16
CA ALA A 265 7.95 -11.26 -15.71
C ALA A 265 6.52 -11.08 -15.12
N LEU A 266 5.77 -10.08 -15.61
CA LEU A 266 4.37 -9.87 -15.22
C LEU A 266 3.51 -11.11 -15.56
N GLN A 267 3.58 -11.60 -16.80
CA GLN A 267 2.81 -12.77 -17.22
C GLN A 267 3.12 -14.00 -16.35
N CYS A 268 4.41 -14.29 -16.12
CA CYS A 268 4.85 -15.40 -15.28
C CYS A 268 4.31 -15.30 -13.84
N LEU A 269 4.41 -14.12 -13.21
CA LEU A 269 3.95 -13.89 -11.84
C LEU A 269 2.43 -14.02 -11.72
N PHE A 270 1.67 -13.54 -12.71
CA PHE A 270 0.21 -13.70 -12.75
C PHE A 270 -0.23 -15.15 -12.97
N GLN A 271 0.40 -15.88 -13.91
CA GLN A 271 0.11 -17.30 -14.15
C GLN A 271 0.36 -18.17 -12.91
N ARG A 272 1.45 -17.90 -12.18
CA ARG A 272 1.77 -18.56 -10.89
C ARG A 272 0.76 -18.27 -9.78
N LYS A 273 -0.10 -17.26 -9.94
CA LYS A 273 -1.20 -16.93 -9.04
C LYS A 273 -2.55 -17.44 -9.57
N GLY A 274 -2.55 -18.30 -10.58
CA GLY A 274 -3.73 -18.92 -11.18
C GLY A 274 -4.45 -18.07 -12.24
N SER A 275 -3.89 -16.92 -12.64
CA SER A 275 -4.50 -16.08 -13.67
C SER A 275 -4.22 -16.57 -15.08
N MET A 276 -5.21 -16.46 -15.97
CA MET A 276 -4.99 -16.42 -17.41
C MET A 276 -4.47 -15.05 -17.80
N THR A 277 -3.36 -14.98 -18.54
CA THR A 277 -2.75 -13.72 -18.98
C THR A 277 -2.84 -13.54 -20.49
N MET A 278 -3.09 -12.31 -20.93
CA MET A 278 -2.95 -11.86 -22.30
C MET A 278 -2.16 -10.55 -22.32
N SER A 279 -1.60 -10.16 -23.45
CA SER A 279 -0.96 -8.85 -23.61
C SER A 279 -1.39 -8.14 -24.90
N SER A 280 -1.16 -6.82 -24.94
CA SER A 280 -1.42 -5.96 -26.10
C SER A 280 -0.54 -4.71 -26.03
N GLN A 281 -0.19 -4.14 -27.18
CA GLN A 281 0.34 -2.77 -27.23
C GLN A 281 -0.78 -1.74 -26.99
N TRP A 282 -0.42 -0.52 -26.60
CA TRP A 282 -1.36 0.62 -26.53
C TRP A 282 -1.93 1.03 -27.90
N LYS A 283 -1.22 0.71 -29.00
CA LYS A 283 -1.57 1.12 -30.37
C LYS A 283 -2.47 0.10 -31.10
N THR A 284 -2.92 -0.95 -30.41
CA THR A 284 -3.81 -1.97 -31.01
C THR A 284 -5.19 -1.37 -31.32
N PRO A 285 -5.72 -1.47 -32.56
CA PRO A 285 -7.00 -0.84 -32.94
C PRO A 285 -8.20 -1.26 -32.10
N GLN A 286 -8.14 -2.44 -31.47
CA GLN A 286 -9.20 -2.99 -30.61
C GLN A 286 -9.29 -2.31 -29.22
N LEU A 287 -8.35 -1.42 -28.87
CA LEU A 287 -8.31 -0.66 -27.61
C LEU A 287 -8.63 0.84 -27.80
N GLN A 288 -8.90 1.30 -29.03
CA GLN A 288 -9.10 2.71 -29.37
C GLN A 288 -10.58 3.04 -29.65
N SER A 289 -11.46 2.56 -28.77
CA SER A 289 -12.93 2.73 -28.83
C SER A 289 -13.46 3.76 -27.82
#